data_AF-A0A1C4VS33-F1
#
_entry.id   AF-A0A1C4VS33-F1
#
_cell.length_a   1.000
_cell.length_b   1.000
_cell.length_c   1.000
_cell.angle_alpha   90.00
_cell.angle_beta   90.00
_cell.angle_gamma   90.00
#
_symmetry.space_group_name_H-M   'P 1'
#
loop_
_entity.id
_entity.type
_entity.pdbx_description
1 polymer ?
#
loop_
_entity_poly.entity_id
_entity_poly.type
_entity_poly.pdbx_seq_one_letter_code
_entity_poly.pdbx_strand_id
1 'polypeptide(L)' 'MSRHDEPNEYGYAGGATAPEPPPGGKPDEQDRVEAVAVPGDDLTGPTADALVEETEDLPPADRRR' A
#
# COMPACT_ATOMS: atom_id res chain seq x y z
N MET A 1 31.82 14.54 24.99
CA MET A 1 30.38 14.60 25.29
C MET A 1 29.76 15.55 24.29
N SER A 2 28.70 15.10 23.64
CA SER A 2 28.23 15.61 22.35
C SER A 2 27.47 16.92 22.53
N ARG A 3 27.82 17.96 21.77
CA ARG A 3 27.23 19.32 21.80
C ARG A 3 25.71 19.37 21.53
N HIS A 4 25.10 18.22 21.25
CA HIS A 4 23.70 18.06 20.87
C HIS A 4 22.76 17.88 22.07
N ASP A 5 23.29 17.61 23.27
CA ASP A 5 22.51 17.47 24.50
C ASP A 5 22.38 18.80 25.27
N GLU A 6 23.05 19.87 24.81
CA GLU A 6 22.98 21.21 25.42
C GLU A 6 21.72 21.97 24.94
N PRO A 7 20.96 22.61 25.83
CA PRO A 7 19.86 23.49 25.43
C PRO A 7 20.37 24.64 24.54
N ASN A 8 19.60 25.00 23.51
CA ASN A 8 19.90 26.17 22.68
C ASN A 8 19.74 27.48 23.47
N GLU A 9 20.02 28.62 22.84
CA GLU A 9 19.91 29.97 23.45
C GLU A 9 18.52 30.32 23.98
N TYR A 10 17.49 29.54 23.61
CA TYR A 10 16.11 29.65 24.08
C TYR A 10 15.74 28.58 25.12
N GLY A 11 16.71 27.79 25.58
CA GLY A 11 16.53 26.75 26.60
C GLY A 11 15.99 25.42 26.06
N TYR A 12 16.03 25.17 24.75
CA TYR A 12 15.50 23.96 24.13
C TYR A 12 16.59 22.94 23.78
N ALA A 13 16.56 21.75 24.38
CA ALA A 13 17.61 20.72 24.27
C ALA A 13 17.23 19.52 23.36
N GLY A 14 16.39 19.72 22.35
CA GLY A 14 16.08 18.67 21.35
C GLY A 14 15.26 17.47 21.85
N GLY A 15 14.86 17.44 23.13
CA GLY A 15 13.90 16.46 23.66
C GLY A 15 12.52 16.62 23.03
N ALA A 16 11.69 15.58 23.05
CA ALA A 16 10.35 15.62 22.45
C ALA A 16 9.54 16.82 22.99
N THR A 17 9.13 17.74 22.10
CA THR A 17 8.19 18.85 22.42
C THR A 17 6.75 18.40 22.48
N ALA A 18 6.46 17.22 21.93
CA ALA A 18 5.15 16.65 21.98
C ALA A 18 4.88 16.15 23.42
N PRO A 19 3.65 16.31 23.93
CA PRO A 19 3.22 15.63 25.14
C PRO A 19 3.48 14.14 25.00
N GLU A 20 3.94 13.50 26.07
CA GLU A 20 4.09 12.06 26.12
C GLU A 20 2.71 11.42 25.84
N PRO A 21 2.61 10.49 24.87
CA PRO A 21 1.34 9.85 24.59
C PRO A 21 0.89 9.05 25.82
N PRO A 22 -0.42 9.00 26.10
CA PRO A 22 -0.92 8.20 27.21
C PRO A 22 -0.52 6.72 27.03
N PRO A 23 -0.18 6.02 28.13
CA PRO A 23 0.18 4.61 28.06
C PRO A 23 -1.00 3.80 27.51
N GLY A 24 -0.72 2.94 26.52
CA GLY A 24 -1.74 2.20 25.78
C GLY A 24 -2.41 3.06 24.69
N GLY A 25 -1.58 3.70 23.86
CA GLY A 25 -1.96 4.57 22.74
C GLY A 25 -3.30 4.21 22.10
N LYS A 26 -4.09 5.23 21.74
CA LYS A 26 -5.41 5.04 21.12
C LYS A 26 -5.29 3.97 20.03
N PRO A 27 -6.19 2.97 19.98
CA PRO A 27 -6.18 2.00 18.89
C PRO A 27 -6.15 2.80 17.60
N ASP A 28 -5.16 2.53 16.75
CA ASP A 28 -4.98 3.26 15.51
C ASP A 28 -6.25 3.07 14.70
N GLU A 29 -7.02 4.14 14.49
CA GLU A 29 -8.25 4.06 13.70
C GLU A 29 -7.91 3.64 12.26
N GLN A 30 -6.65 3.79 11.83
CA GLN A 30 -6.11 3.32 10.56
C GLN A 30 -6.17 1.78 10.46
N ASP A 31 -5.97 1.06 11.58
CA ASP A 31 -5.96 -0.41 11.62
C ASP A 31 -7.33 -1.02 11.28
N ARG A 32 -8.43 -0.27 11.49
CA ARG A 32 -9.79 -0.74 11.16
C ARG A 32 -10.19 -0.50 9.71
N VAL A 33 -9.67 0.55 9.06
CA VAL A 33 -9.95 0.84 7.65
C VAL A 33 -9.06 0.05 6.70
N GLU A 34 -7.89 -0.40 7.14
CA GLU A 34 -7.02 -1.30 6.38
C GLU A 34 -7.55 -2.75 6.28
N ALA A 35 -8.49 -3.13 7.15
CA ALA A 35 -9.12 -4.45 7.15
C ALA A 35 -10.30 -4.58 6.16
N VAL A 36 -10.50 -3.63 5.26
CA VAL A 36 -11.52 -3.72 4.21
C VAL A 36 -10.93 -4.47 3.02
N ALA A 37 -11.23 -5.76 2.92
CA ALA A 37 -10.95 -6.53 1.72
C ALA A 37 -11.71 -5.92 0.53
N VAL A 38 -10.99 -5.22 -0.34
CA VAL A 38 -11.53 -4.78 -1.64
C VAL A 38 -11.72 -6.05 -2.47
N PRO A 39 -12.95 -6.36 -2.92
CA PRO A 39 -13.16 -7.45 -3.86
C PRO A 39 -12.27 -7.21 -5.08
N GLY A 40 -11.43 -8.18 -5.44
CA GLY A 40 -10.63 -8.08 -6.65
C GLY A 40 -11.55 -8.16 -7.85
N ASP A 41 -11.89 -7.02 -8.44
CA ASP A 41 -12.59 -7.00 -9.72
C ASP A 41 -11.72 -7.70 -10.77
N ASP A 42 -12.33 -8.52 -11.62
CA ASP A 42 -11.63 -9.13 -12.75
C ASP A 42 -11.44 -8.09 -13.85
N LEU A 43 -10.27 -7.46 -13.82
CA LEU A 43 -9.84 -6.48 -14.84
C LEU A 43 -9.37 -7.15 -16.14
N THR A 44 -9.22 -8.48 -16.15
CA THR A 44 -8.64 -9.23 -17.28
C THR A 44 -9.69 -9.95 -18.11
N GLY A 45 -10.91 -10.15 -17.60
CA GLY A 45 -12.02 -10.79 -18.30
C GLY A 45 -12.26 -10.26 -19.71
N PRO A 46 -12.44 -8.94 -19.94
CA PRO A 46 -12.65 -8.41 -21.28
C PRO A 46 -11.48 -8.67 -22.25
N THR A 47 -10.24 -8.70 -21.74
CA THR A 47 -9.06 -9.04 -22.56
C THR A 47 -9.00 -10.53 -22.87
N ALA A 48 -9.35 -11.39 -21.92
CA ALA A 48 -9.43 -12.83 -22.13
C ALA A 48 -10.51 -13.18 -23.17
N ASP A 49 -11.70 -12.57 -23.07
CA ASP A 49 -12.80 -12.76 -24.01
C ASP A 49 -12.40 -12.33 -25.43
N ALA A 50 -11.77 -11.17 -25.59
CA ALA A 50 -11.30 -10.69 -26.90
C ALA A 50 -10.26 -11.62 -27.55
N LEU A 51 -9.37 -12.21 -26.76
CA LEU A 51 -8.36 -13.17 -27.26
C LEU A 51 -9.01 -14.49 -27.70
N VAL A 52 -10.05 -14.94 -27.00
CA VAL A 52 -10.81 -16.13 -27.39
C VAL A 52 -11.54 -15.87 -28.72
N GLU A 53 -12.24 -14.74 -28.85
CA GLU A 53 -12.92 -14.37 -30.11
C GLU A 53 -11.94 -14.32 -31.30
N GLU A 54 -10.76 -13.72 -31.14
CA GLU A 54 -9.75 -13.65 -32.20
C GLU A 54 -9.19 -15.04 -32.58
N THR A 55 -9.04 -15.94 -31.60
CA THR A 55 -8.41 -17.26 -31.83
C THR A 55 -9.39 -18.35 -32.25
N GLU A 56 -10.67 -18.24 -31.90
CA GLU A 56 -11.73 -19.16 -32.33
C GLU A 56 -12.14 -18.95 -33.80
N ASP A 57 -12.03 -17.71 -34.32
CA ASP A 57 -12.30 -17.39 -35.73
C ASP A 57 -11.12 -17.71 -36.67
N LEU A 58 -9.95 -18.05 -36.13
CA LEU A 58 -8.80 -18.49 -36.92
C LEU A 58 -8.90 -20.02 -37.17
N PRO A 59 -8.98 -20.49 -38.44
CA PRO A 59 -8.89 -21.91 -38.71
C PRO A 59 -7.57 -22.44 -38.15
N PRO A 60 -7.53 -23.67 -37.60
CA PRO A 60 -6.31 -24.22 -37.01
C PRO A 60 -5.23 -24.21 -38.08
N ALA A 61 -4.27 -23.29 -37.96
CA ALA A 61 -3.15 -23.18 -38.88
C ALA A 61 -2.51 -24.56 -38.98
N ASP A 62 -2.44 -25.05 -40.22
CA ASP A 62 -1.96 -26.39 -40.61
C ASP A 62 -0.83 -26.87 -39.71
N ARG A 63 -1.19 -27.68 -38.70
CA ARG A 63 -0.21 -28.39 -37.89
C ARG A 63 0.36 -29.50 -38.77
N ARG A 64 1.48 -29.18 -39.39
CA ARG A 64 2.50 -30.08 -39.95
C ARG A 64 2.10 -30.80 -41.24
N ARG A 65 2.69 -30.36 -42.34
CA ARG A 65 3.35 -31.27 -43.27
C ARG A 65 4.60 -30.63 -43.87
#